data_AF-A0AAN9U3Y1-F1
#
_entry.id   AF-A0AAN9U3Y1-F1
#
_cell.length_a   1.000
_cell.length_b   1.000
_cell.length_c   1.000
_cell.angle_alpha   90.00
_cell.angle_beta   90.00
_cell.angle_gamma   90.00
#
_symmetry.space_group_name_H-M   'P 1'
#
loop_
_entity.id
_entity.type
_entity.pdbx_description
1 polymer ?
#
loop_
_entity_poly.entity_id
_entity_poly.type
_entity_poly.pdbx_seq_one_letter_code
_entity_poly.pdbx_strand_id
1 'polypeptide(L)'
;MSTEAQEVFYTNLHLDLDPCSSVTFFRSLSPQNIHRLHRLTFFFTPVQAQFWCDGVATPGYPELPSSDMQYYRDLAVKPPDKAFYRRTWREVVALLAAHADLPRLSLKIDMGEATWAYVETPMMWEGEIMEVDEIIPMFRFMYDFYIDVFTALCELRGLGALEVDLVAFEQLRPWLEREVLGRESPEPKFEGQKNAAPRRPRWWYQLVPPWHDGDRRLEGSNYRPT
;
A
#
# COMPACT_ATOMS: atom_id res chain seq x y z
N MET A 1 31.73 1.35 -18.06
CA MET A 1 30.75 2.45 -17.93
C MET A 1 31.44 3.60 -17.22
N SER A 2 31.26 4.86 -17.65
CA SER A 2 31.86 6.00 -16.94
C SER A 2 31.17 6.23 -15.60
N THR A 3 31.90 6.79 -14.64
CA THR A 3 31.43 7.13 -13.29
C THR A 3 30.25 8.09 -13.32
N GLU A 4 30.24 9.04 -14.25
CA GLU A 4 29.13 9.99 -14.46
C GLU A 4 27.84 9.29 -14.93
N ALA A 5 27.95 8.27 -15.80
CA ALA A 5 26.76 7.53 -16.27
C ALA A 5 26.13 6.69 -15.14
N GLN A 6 26.93 6.19 -14.19
CA GLN A 6 26.42 5.57 -12.98
C GLN A 6 25.85 6.60 -11.99
N GLU A 7 26.48 7.77 -11.84
CA GLU A 7 25.95 8.84 -10.98
C GLU A 7 24.58 9.32 -11.43
N VAL A 8 24.37 9.56 -12.73
CA VAL A 8 23.06 9.96 -13.29
C VAL A 8 22.01 8.85 -13.16
N PHE A 9 22.42 7.58 -13.33
CA PHE A 9 21.52 6.43 -13.20
C PHE A 9 20.97 6.29 -11.79
N TYR A 10 21.82 6.43 -10.76
CA TYR A 10 21.37 6.30 -9.37
C TYR A 10 20.70 7.58 -8.82
N THR A 11 21.04 8.78 -9.32
CA THR A 11 20.39 10.02 -8.86
C THR A 11 18.97 10.23 -9.40
N ASN A 12 18.59 9.59 -10.50
CA ASN A 12 17.24 9.64 -11.06
C ASN A 12 16.59 8.26 -11.12
N LEU A 13 17.06 7.32 -10.30
CA LEU A 13 16.53 5.97 -10.30
C LEU A 13 15.11 6.02 -9.75
N HIS A 14 14.15 5.92 -10.67
CA HIS A 14 12.77 5.57 -10.37
C HIS A 14 12.72 4.06 -10.35
N LEU A 15 12.44 3.50 -9.17
CA LEU A 15 12.28 2.07 -9.01
C LEU A 15 10.83 1.78 -8.71
N ASP A 16 10.28 0.91 -9.54
CA ASP A 16 8.93 0.40 -9.41
C ASP A 16 9.09 -1.04 -8.93
N LEU A 17 8.90 -1.26 -7.64
CA LEU A 17 9.09 -2.56 -7.02
C LEU A 17 7.78 -3.09 -6.47
N ASP A 18 7.57 -4.36 -6.70
CA ASP A 18 6.55 -5.11 -6.01
C ASP A 18 7.15 -5.62 -4.67
N PRO A 19 6.37 -5.74 -3.58
CA PRO A 19 6.92 -6.15 -2.29
C PRO A 19 7.74 -7.46 -2.30
N CYS A 20 7.38 -8.42 -3.15
CA CYS A 20 8.07 -9.72 -3.21
C CYS A 20 9.45 -9.63 -3.88
N SER A 21 9.61 -8.79 -4.91
CA SER A 21 10.91 -8.55 -5.55
C SER A 21 11.80 -7.58 -4.77
N SER A 22 11.20 -6.75 -3.90
CA SER A 22 11.88 -5.69 -3.16
C SER A 22 13.05 -6.20 -2.30
N VAL A 23 12.85 -7.24 -1.49
CA VAL A 23 13.91 -7.74 -0.59
C VAL A 23 15.12 -8.25 -1.37
N THR A 24 14.89 -9.09 -2.37
CA THR A 24 15.97 -9.65 -3.20
C THR A 24 16.73 -8.54 -3.93
N PHE A 25 16.00 -7.55 -4.45
CA PHE A 25 16.60 -6.38 -5.06
C PHE A 25 17.48 -5.60 -4.08
N PHE A 26 16.97 -5.20 -2.91
CA PHE A 26 17.74 -4.43 -1.94
C PHE A 26 18.97 -5.18 -1.42
N ARG A 27 18.87 -6.51 -1.20
CA ARG A 27 20.02 -7.35 -0.83
C ARG A 27 21.08 -7.42 -1.91
N SER A 28 20.71 -7.23 -3.18
CA SER A 28 21.66 -7.22 -4.31
C SER A 28 22.40 -5.88 -4.46
N LEU A 29 21.89 -4.81 -3.84
CA LEU A 29 22.50 -3.49 -3.87
C LEU A 29 23.56 -3.34 -2.78
N SER A 30 24.62 -2.58 -3.08
CA SER A 30 25.53 -2.11 -2.03
C SER A 30 24.88 -1.00 -1.20
N PRO A 31 25.31 -0.79 0.06
CA PRO A 31 24.83 0.33 0.88
C PRO A 31 24.98 1.70 0.19
N GLN A 32 26.07 1.90 -0.58
CA GLN A 32 26.25 3.16 -1.32
C GLN A 32 25.20 3.35 -2.42
N ASN A 33 24.72 2.27 -3.03
CA ASN A 33 23.66 2.35 -4.04
C ASN A 33 22.31 2.63 -3.40
N ILE A 34 22.01 2.03 -2.25
CA ILE A 34 20.77 2.31 -1.49
C ILE A 34 20.75 3.76 -1.01
N HIS A 35 21.89 4.28 -0.53
CA HIS A 35 22.04 5.68 -0.10
C HIS A 35 21.71 6.70 -1.21
N ARG A 36 21.94 6.33 -2.47
CA ARG A 36 21.72 7.21 -3.62
C ARG A 36 20.27 7.23 -4.12
N LEU A 37 19.37 6.46 -3.53
CA LEU A 37 17.97 6.44 -3.94
C LEU A 37 17.29 7.77 -3.58
N HIS A 38 16.63 8.38 -4.56
CA HIS A 38 15.85 9.60 -4.37
C HIS A 38 14.35 9.38 -4.49
N ARG A 39 13.94 8.44 -5.34
CA ARG A 39 12.55 8.13 -5.58
C ARG A 39 12.39 6.62 -5.63
N LEU A 40 11.40 6.12 -4.90
CA LEU A 40 11.11 4.71 -4.85
C LEU A 40 9.60 4.54 -4.76
N THR A 41 9.05 3.77 -5.69
CA THR A 41 7.64 3.47 -5.73
C THR A 41 7.44 1.98 -5.45
N PHE A 42 6.56 1.68 -4.50
CA PHE A 42 6.07 0.33 -4.29
C PHE A 42 4.68 0.19 -4.90
N PHE A 43 4.54 -0.72 -5.86
CA PHE A 43 3.24 -1.02 -6.48
C PHE A 43 2.71 -2.34 -5.96
N PHE A 44 1.43 -2.34 -5.62
CA PHE A 44 0.73 -3.51 -5.16
C PHE A 44 -0.25 -3.92 -6.25
N THR A 45 0.05 -5.04 -6.89
CA THR A 45 -0.78 -5.56 -7.98
C THR A 45 -1.94 -6.40 -7.45
N PRO A 46 -3.05 -6.52 -8.21
CA PRO A 46 -4.15 -7.43 -7.87
C PRO A 46 -3.69 -8.86 -7.59
N VAL A 47 -2.73 -9.37 -8.36
CA VAL A 47 -2.20 -10.73 -8.21
C VAL A 47 -1.48 -10.92 -6.87
N GLN A 48 -0.84 -9.88 -6.35
CA GLN A 48 -0.20 -9.94 -5.03
C GLN A 48 -1.21 -9.88 -3.90
N ALA A 49 -2.22 -9.02 -4.03
CA ALA A 49 -3.33 -9.01 -3.09
C ALA A 49 -4.01 -10.40 -3.04
N GLN A 50 -4.19 -11.02 -4.21
CA GLN A 50 -4.69 -12.39 -4.33
C GLN A 50 -3.82 -13.42 -3.65
N PHE A 51 -2.53 -13.39 -3.92
CA PHE A 51 -1.56 -14.26 -3.28
C PHE A 51 -1.61 -14.14 -1.75
N TRP A 52 -1.77 -12.92 -1.22
CA TRP A 52 -1.93 -12.72 0.21
C TRP A 52 -3.24 -13.32 0.69
N CYS A 53 -4.39 -12.98 0.09
CA CYS A 53 -5.69 -13.51 0.51
C CYS A 53 -5.76 -15.06 0.44
N ASP A 54 -5.22 -15.67 -0.62
CA ASP A 54 -5.34 -17.12 -0.82
C ASP A 54 -4.37 -17.94 0.05
N GLY A 55 -3.30 -17.32 0.57
CA GLY A 55 -2.30 -17.98 1.40
C GLY A 55 -1.51 -19.11 0.71
N VAL A 56 -1.72 -19.32 -0.61
CA VAL A 56 -1.00 -20.32 -1.39
C VAL A 56 0.11 -19.64 -2.16
N ALA A 57 1.34 -19.89 -1.72
CA ALA A 57 2.53 -19.50 -2.44
C ALA A 57 2.76 -20.39 -3.67
N THR A 58 1.93 -20.25 -4.70
CA THR A 58 2.15 -20.98 -5.95
C THR A 58 3.27 -20.27 -6.73
N PRO A 59 4.39 -20.94 -7.05
CA PRO A 59 5.44 -20.35 -7.88
C PRO A 59 4.92 -20.16 -9.31
N GLY A 60 5.07 -18.93 -9.83
CA GLY A 60 4.50 -18.50 -11.11
C GLY A 60 3.30 -17.61 -10.86
N TYR A 61 3.34 -16.37 -11.40
CA TYR A 61 2.23 -15.42 -11.29
C TYR A 61 0.90 -16.12 -11.63
N PRO A 62 -0.01 -16.31 -10.66
CA PRO A 62 -1.29 -16.93 -10.96
C PRO A 62 -2.15 -15.97 -11.80
N GLU A 63 -3.11 -16.55 -12.51
CA GLU A 63 -4.10 -15.85 -13.31
C GLU A 63 -4.75 -14.71 -12.52
N LEU A 64 -5.17 -13.65 -13.23
CA LEU A 64 -5.86 -12.49 -12.65
C LEU A 64 -6.98 -12.92 -11.68
N PRO A 65 -7.35 -12.06 -10.71
CA PRO A 65 -8.40 -12.36 -9.74
C PRO A 65 -9.63 -12.96 -10.43
N SER A 66 -10.05 -14.12 -9.93
CA SER A 66 -11.13 -14.90 -10.53
C SER A 66 -12.36 -14.01 -10.71
N SER A 67 -13.06 -14.20 -11.83
CA SER A 67 -14.36 -13.58 -12.07
C SER A 67 -15.50 -14.37 -11.41
N ASP A 68 -15.18 -15.47 -10.71
CA ASP A 68 -16.15 -16.31 -10.00
C ASP A 68 -16.49 -15.72 -8.62
N MET A 69 -17.77 -15.38 -8.39
CA MET A 69 -18.25 -14.89 -7.09
C MET A 69 -18.12 -15.94 -5.98
N GLN A 70 -18.21 -17.22 -6.32
CA GLN A 70 -18.01 -18.31 -5.34
C GLN A 70 -16.57 -18.34 -4.84
N TYR A 71 -15.60 -18.01 -5.70
CA TYR A 71 -14.21 -17.85 -5.29
C TYR A 71 -14.05 -16.73 -4.24
N TYR A 72 -14.70 -15.58 -4.43
CA TYR A 72 -14.62 -14.51 -3.44
C TYR A 72 -15.24 -14.92 -2.11
N ARG A 73 -16.39 -15.60 -2.12
CA ARG A 73 -17.06 -16.09 -0.90
C ARG A 73 -16.23 -17.13 -0.14
N ASP A 74 -15.64 -18.09 -0.84
CA ASP A 74 -15.03 -19.27 -0.21
C ASP A 74 -13.51 -19.14 0.07
N LEU A 75 -12.81 -18.34 -0.74
CA LEU A 75 -11.35 -18.30 -0.79
C LEU A 75 -10.78 -16.91 -0.51
N ALA A 76 -11.32 -15.85 -1.12
CA ALA A 76 -10.80 -14.48 -0.93
C ALA A 76 -11.01 -13.90 0.48
N VAL A 77 -11.90 -14.49 1.28
CA VAL A 77 -12.18 -14.08 2.67
C VAL A 77 -11.14 -14.63 3.66
N LYS A 78 -10.27 -15.55 3.25
CA LYS A 78 -9.24 -16.07 4.16
C LYS A 78 -8.18 -14.97 4.37
N PRO A 79 -7.95 -14.50 5.61
CA PRO A 79 -6.88 -13.56 5.83
C PRO A 79 -5.54 -14.26 5.55
N PRO A 80 -4.57 -13.57 4.91
CA PRO A 80 -3.26 -14.13 4.61
C PRO A 80 -2.55 -14.69 5.84
N ASP A 81 -1.45 -15.41 5.59
CA ASP A 81 -0.37 -15.43 6.56
C ASP A 81 0.17 -14.00 6.76
N LYS A 82 -0.38 -13.32 7.77
CA LYS A 82 0.05 -11.99 8.20
C LYS A 82 1.56 -11.93 8.46
N ALA A 83 2.21 -13.04 8.80
CA ALA A 83 3.64 -13.07 9.05
C ALA A 83 4.50 -12.94 7.78
N PHE A 84 4.01 -13.34 6.60
CA PHE A 84 4.80 -13.26 5.38
C PHE A 84 5.02 -11.82 4.93
N TYR A 85 3.97 -11.09 4.58
CA TYR A 85 4.12 -9.71 4.07
C TYR A 85 4.69 -8.77 5.13
N ARG A 86 4.36 -8.96 6.42
CA ARG A 86 4.95 -8.18 7.52
C ARG A 86 6.46 -8.37 7.60
N ARG A 87 6.98 -9.59 7.41
CA ARG A 87 8.43 -9.84 7.39
C ARG A 87 9.08 -9.16 6.19
N THR A 88 8.50 -9.28 5.01
CA THR A 88 8.98 -8.63 3.79
C THR A 88 9.06 -7.12 3.97
N TRP A 89 7.98 -6.49 4.45
CA TRP A 89 7.94 -5.05 4.70
C TRP A 89 8.93 -4.59 5.75
N ARG A 90 9.00 -5.28 6.89
CA ARG A 90 9.98 -4.97 7.94
C ARG A 90 11.41 -5.06 7.42
N GLU A 91 11.72 -6.04 6.59
CA GLU A 91 13.06 -6.17 6.03
C GLU A 91 13.38 -5.04 5.03
N VAL A 92 12.46 -4.73 4.11
CA VAL A 92 12.63 -3.61 3.16
C VAL A 92 12.84 -2.30 3.92
N VAL A 93 11.99 -2.03 4.91
CA VAL A 93 12.07 -0.85 5.77
C VAL A 93 13.38 -0.81 6.54
N ALA A 94 13.83 -1.93 7.11
CA ALA A 94 15.09 -1.99 7.84
C ALA A 94 16.30 -1.71 6.93
N LEU A 95 16.30 -2.22 5.70
CA LEU A 95 17.35 -1.95 4.72
C LEU A 95 17.38 -0.47 4.31
N LEU A 96 16.21 0.13 4.08
CA LEU A 96 16.09 1.56 3.80
C LEU A 96 16.55 2.41 5.01
N ALA A 97 16.08 2.10 6.22
CA ALA A 97 16.45 2.80 7.44
C ALA A 97 17.96 2.76 7.71
N ALA A 98 18.60 1.62 7.42
CA ALA A 98 20.03 1.44 7.66
C ALA A 98 20.94 2.13 6.63
N HIS A 99 20.47 2.34 5.40
CA HIS A 99 21.36 2.69 4.28
C HIS A 99 20.90 3.85 3.41
N ALA A 100 19.60 4.17 3.36
CA ALA A 100 19.08 5.24 2.51
C ALA A 100 19.36 6.63 3.10
N ASP A 101 19.53 7.64 2.23
CA ASP A 101 19.47 9.06 2.61
C ASP A 101 18.01 9.48 2.82
N LEU A 102 17.42 9.13 3.97
CA LEU A 102 15.98 9.31 4.24
C LEU A 102 15.48 10.75 3.99
N PRO A 103 16.17 11.83 4.40
CA PRO A 103 15.74 13.21 4.12
C PRO A 103 15.62 13.54 2.64
N ARG A 104 16.37 12.84 1.78
CA ARG A 104 16.37 13.04 0.33
C ARG A 104 15.51 12.02 -0.41
N LEU A 105 15.04 10.98 0.27
CA LEU A 105 14.18 9.93 -0.28
C LEU A 105 12.71 10.38 -0.31
N SER A 106 12.09 10.23 -1.47
CA SER A 106 10.66 10.36 -1.71
C SER A 106 10.09 8.97 -1.97
N LEU A 107 9.21 8.51 -1.09
CA LEU A 107 8.52 7.22 -1.26
C LEU A 107 7.14 7.42 -1.85
N LYS A 108 6.77 6.59 -2.82
CA LYS A 108 5.39 6.42 -3.26
C LYS A 108 4.91 5.01 -2.94
N ILE A 109 3.72 4.90 -2.36
CA ILE A 109 3.04 3.66 -2.06
C ILE A 109 1.76 3.62 -2.89
N ASP A 110 1.77 2.83 -3.95
CA ASP A 110 0.63 2.68 -4.86
C ASP A 110 -0.08 1.36 -4.60
N MET A 111 -1.18 1.44 -3.87
CA MET A 111 -2.05 0.33 -3.54
C MET A 111 -3.35 0.34 -4.36
N GLY A 112 -3.46 1.23 -5.35
CA GLY A 112 -4.72 1.54 -5.99
C GLY A 112 -5.32 0.35 -6.75
N GLU A 113 -4.53 -0.27 -7.62
CA GLU A 113 -5.02 -1.41 -8.43
C GLU A 113 -5.34 -2.65 -7.59
N ALA A 114 -4.46 -3.00 -6.63
CA ALA A 114 -4.71 -4.10 -5.69
C ALA A 114 -6.01 -3.90 -4.92
N THR A 115 -6.25 -2.68 -4.44
CA THR A 115 -7.45 -2.36 -3.67
C THR A 115 -8.69 -2.37 -4.56
N TRP A 116 -8.60 -1.79 -5.76
CA TRP A 116 -9.69 -1.77 -6.73
C TRP A 116 -10.19 -3.17 -7.07
N ALA A 117 -9.27 -4.10 -7.32
CA ALA A 117 -9.61 -5.47 -7.68
C ALA A 117 -10.43 -6.20 -6.61
N TYR A 118 -10.18 -5.91 -5.33
CA TYR A 118 -10.84 -6.57 -4.19
C TYR A 118 -12.04 -5.78 -3.64
N VAL A 119 -12.10 -4.47 -3.86
CA VAL A 119 -13.18 -3.62 -3.33
C VAL A 119 -14.25 -3.38 -4.39
N GLU A 120 -13.87 -2.98 -5.60
CA GLU A 120 -14.84 -2.59 -6.63
C GLU A 120 -15.34 -3.78 -7.45
N THR A 121 -14.48 -4.74 -7.82
CA THR A 121 -14.91 -5.92 -8.59
C THR A 121 -16.06 -6.67 -7.92
N PRO A 122 -16.01 -7.01 -6.62
CA PRO A 122 -17.10 -7.74 -5.97
C PRO A 122 -18.36 -6.87 -5.75
N MET A 123 -18.21 -5.54 -5.72
CA MET A 123 -19.32 -4.58 -5.57
C MET A 123 -20.02 -4.21 -6.88
N MET A 124 -19.33 -4.32 -8.03
CA MET A 124 -19.82 -3.87 -9.33
C MET A 124 -20.45 -4.98 -10.17
N TRP A 125 -20.43 -6.23 -9.71
CA TRP A 125 -21.07 -7.33 -10.45
C TRP A 125 -22.60 -7.24 -10.34
N GLU A 126 -23.22 -6.93 -11.48
CA GLU A 126 -24.67 -6.77 -11.62
C GLU A 126 -25.41 -8.09 -11.41
N GLY A 127 -25.88 -8.34 -10.18
CA GLY A 127 -26.85 -9.40 -9.91
C GLY A 127 -26.74 -10.04 -8.53
N GLU A 128 -25.55 -10.04 -7.95
CA GLU A 128 -25.28 -10.57 -6.62
C GLU A 128 -24.51 -9.51 -5.83
N ILE A 129 -25.23 -8.57 -5.23
CA ILE A 129 -24.64 -7.73 -4.19
C ILE A 129 -24.31 -8.70 -3.06
N MET A 130 -23.01 -8.97 -2.83
CA MET A 130 -22.60 -9.64 -1.60
C MET A 130 -23.18 -8.85 -0.43
N GLU A 131 -23.79 -9.55 0.53
CA GLU A 131 -24.35 -8.89 1.70
C GLU A 131 -23.22 -8.15 2.43
N VAL A 132 -23.53 -7.03 3.08
CA VAL A 132 -22.51 -6.18 3.73
C VAL A 132 -21.61 -7.01 4.66
N ASP A 133 -22.18 -8.00 5.34
CA ASP A 133 -21.47 -8.92 6.24
C ASP A 133 -20.46 -9.84 5.54
N GLU A 134 -20.67 -10.16 4.26
CA GLU A 134 -19.74 -10.97 3.45
C GLU A 134 -18.55 -10.15 2.94
N ILE A 135 -18.74 -8.84 2.72
CA ILE A 135 -17.71 -7.92 2.19
C ILE A 135 -16.84 -7.33 3.31
N ILE A 136 -17.40 -7.15 4.52
CA ILE A 136 -16.71 -6.58 5.67
C ILE A 136 -15.34 -7.23 5.96
N PRO A 137 -15.17 -8.58 5.94
CA PRO A 137 -13.88 -9.21 6.21
C PRO A 137 -12.78 -8.78 5.25
N MET A 138 -13.09 -8.65 3.96
CA MET A 138 -12.13 -8.25 2.92
C MET A 138 -11.74 -6.78 3.06
N PHE A 139 -12.71 -5.92 3.36
CA PHE A 139 -12.47 -4.51 3.67
C PHE A 139 -11.64 -4.34 4.94
N ARG A 140 -11.94 -5.17 5.95
CA ARG A 140 -11.18 -5.18 7.20
C ARG A 140 -9.75 -5.66 6.96
N PHE A 141 -9.55 -6.63 6.08
CA PHE A 141 -8.23 -7.07 5.68
C PHE A 141 -7.45 -5.95 5.00
N MET A 142 -8.01 -5.29 3.98
CA MET A 142 -7.35 -4.17 3.29
C MET A 142 -7.01 -3.03 4.26
N TYR A 143 -7.93 -2.71 5.17
CA TYR A 143 -7.67 -1.75 6.25
C TYR A 143 -6.50 -2.19 7.13
N ASP A 144 -6.53 -3.39 7.71
CA ASP A 144 -5.47 -3.92 8.57
C ASP A 144 -4.12 -3.95 7.83
N PHE A 145 -4.14 -4.27 6.54
CA PHE A 145 -2.96 -4.29 5.67
C PHE A 145 -2.34 -2.91 5.49
N TYR A 146 -3.14 -1.87 5.20
CA TYR A 146 -2.65 -0.50 5.19
C TYR A 146 -2.00 -0.18 6.53
N ILE A 147 -2.69 -0.46 7.64
CA ILE A 147 -2.14 -0.17 8.96
C ILE A 147 -0.78 -0.85 9.17
N ASP A 148 -0.62 -2.11 8.78
CA ASP A 148 0.65 -2.83 8.95
C ASP A 148 1.78 -2.23 8.10
N VAL A 149 1.51 -1.88 6.83
CA VAL A 149 2.51 -1.24 5.96
C VAL A 149 2.93 0.11 6.52
N PHE A 150 1.97 0.96 6.87
CA PHE A 150 2.26 2.30 7.39
C PHE A 150 2.89 2.27 8.79
N THR A 151 2.58 1.26 9.61
CA THR A 151 3.28 1.01 10.88
C THR A 151 4.76 0.71 10.63
N ALA A 152 5.08 -0.14 9.64
CA ALA A 152 6.47 -0.39 9.29
C ALA A 152 7.15 0.89 8.76
N LEU A 153 6.49 1.66 7.90
CA LEU A 153 7.03 2.92 7.37
C LEU A 153 7.34 3.97 8.46
N CYS A 154 6.70 3.90 9.63
CA CYS A 154 7.02 4.78 10.76
C CYS A 154 8.47 4.62 11.27
N GLU A 155 9.13 3.49 10.99
CA GLU A 155 10.56 3.29 11.30
C GLU A 155 11.49 4.20 10.47
N LEU A 156 11.01 4.76 9.33
CA LEU A 156 11.77 5.64 8.43
C LEU A 156 11.79 7.09 8.93
N ARG A 157 12.41 7.32 10.09
CA ARG A 157 12.47 8.64 10.72
C ARG A 157 13.23 9.65 9.85
N GLY A 158 12.59 10.80 9.59
CA GLY A 158 13.18 11.87 8.78
C GLY A 158 13.03 11.68 7.28
N LEU A 159 12.12 10.79 6.84
CA LEU A 159 11.76 10.64 5.43
C LEU A 159 11.39 11.99 4.78
N GLY A 160 11.96 12.26 3.61
CA GLY A 160 11.80 13.52 2.89
C GLY A 160 10.37 13.76 2.40
N ALA A 161 9.77 12.74 1.77
CA ALA A 161 8.40 12.80 1.28
C ALA A 161 7.75 11.40 1.20
N LEU A 162 6.43 11.37 1.30
CA LEU A 162 5.59 10.19 1.15
C LEU A 162 4.37 10.59 0.31
N GLU A 163 4.10 9.82 -0.75
CA GLU A 163 2.87 9.87 -1.55
C GLU A 163 2.15 8.53 -1.43
N VAL A 164 0.85 8.56 -1.21
CA VAL A 164 0.03 7.35 -1.07
C VAL A 164 -1.15 7.38 -2.04
N ASP A 165 -1.38 6.26 -2.72
CA ASP A 165 -2.58 6.00 -3.50
C ASP A 165 -3.27 4.74 -2.94
N LEU A 166 -4.45 4.91 -2.30
CA LEU A 166 -5.18 3.80 -1.67
C LEU A 166 -6.37 3.33 -2.51
N VAL A 167 -7.02 4.25 -3.24
CA VAL A 167 -8.28 4.04 -3.99
C VAL A 167 -9.50 3.71 -3.10
N ALA A 168 -9.36 2.83 -2.09
CA ALA A 168 -10.31 2.69 -0.99
C ALA A 168 -9.75 3.30 0.30
N PHE A 169 -10.65 3.76 1.16
CA PHE A 169 -10.34 4.48 2.38
C PHE A 169 -9.42 5.68 2.15
N GLU A 170 -9.57 6.36 1.02
CA GLU A 170 -8.72 7.47 0.58
C GLU A 170 -8.65 8.61 1.62
N GLN A 171 -9.68 8.75 2.45
CA GLN A 171 -9.70 9.67 3.59
C GLN A 171 -8.71 9.33 4.72
N LEU A 172 -8.19 8.10 4.76
CA LEU A 172 -7.12 7.72 5.69
C LEU A 172 -5.76 8.28 5.26
N ARG A 173 -5.56 8.62 3.99
CA ARG A 173 -4.25 9.06 3.46
C ARG A 173 -3.61 10.18 4.31
N PRO A 174 -4.30 11.29 4.65
CA PRO A 174 -3.69 12.37 5.42
C PRO A 174 -3.24 11.92 6.80
N TRP A 175 -4.05 11.06 7.42
CA TRP A 175 -3.73 10.46 8.71
C TRP A 175 -2.49 9.57 8.59
N LEU A 176 -2.44 8.66 7.63
CA LEU A 176 -1.31 7.76 7.41
C LEU A 176 0.00 8.51 7.07
N GLU A 177 -0.08 9.49 6.17
CA GLU A 177 1.07 10.32 5.80
C GLU A 177 1.58 11.12 7.00
N ARG A 178 0.68 11.65 7.83
CA ARG A 178 1.04 12.36 9.05
C ARG A 178 1.74 11.46 10.05
N GLU A 179 1.23 10.25 10.29
CA GLU A 179 1.83 9.30 11.24
C GLU A 179 3.26 8.92 10.80
N VAL A 180 3.51 8.75 9.49
CA VAL A 180 4.85 8.42 8.96
C VAL A 180 5.78 9.62 8.88
N LEU A 181 5.34 10.75 8.31
CA LEU A 181 6.21 11.92 8.11
C LEU A 181 6.40 12.75 9.39
N GLY A 182 5.52 12.58 10.37
CA GLY A 182 5.53 13.34 11.63
C GLY A 182 5.12 14.80 11.51
N ARG A 183 4.56 15.19 10.36
CA ARG A 183 4.05 16.54 10.07
C ARG A 183 2.71 16.45 9.35
N GLU A 184 1.90 17.49 9.46
CA GLU A 184 0.62 17.54 8.73
C GLU A 184 0.86 17.46 7.23
N SER A 185 0.16 16.54 6.57
CA SER A 185 0.07 16.50 5.12
C SER A 185 -1.07 17.41 4.68
N PRO A 186 -0.94 18.17 3.57
CA PRO A 186 -2.06 18.92 3.02
C PRO A 186 -3.26 17.99 2.81
N GLU A 187 -4.46 18.45 3.18
CA GLU A 187 -5.67 17.68 2.95
C GLU A 187 -5.82 17.38 1.44
N PRO A 188 -6.27 16.15 1.09
CA PRO A 188 -6.46 15.74 -0.28
C PRO A 188 -7.46 16.69 -0.92
N LYS A 189 -7.02 17.36 -1.97
CA LYS A 189 -7.90 18.16 -2.80
C LYS A 189 -8.77 17.19 -3.59
N PHE A 190 -9.94 16.87 -3.05
CA PHE A 190 -10.98 16.21 -3.82
C PHE A 190 -11.46 17.20 -4.88
N GLU A 191 -10.84 17.18 -6.06
CA GLU A 191 -11.45 17.76 -7.25
C GLU A 191 -12.70 16.94 -7.55
N GLY A 192 -13.82 17.43 -7.05
CA GLY A 192 -15.11 16.82 -7.33
C GLY A 192 -15.27 16.71 -8.85
N GLN A 193 -15.28 15.47 -9.36
CA GLN A 193 -15.77 15.16 -10.70
C GLN A 193 -17.23 15.60 -10.78
N LYS A 194 -17.46 16.87 -11.10
CA LYS A 194 -18.78 17.51 -11.13
C LYS A 194 -19.68 17.05 -12.27
N ASN A 195 -19.30 16.04 -13.06
CA ASN A 195 -20.08 15.62 -14.24
C ASN A 195 -20.10 14.09 -14.46
N ALA A 196 -20.58 13.33 -13.48
CA ALA A 196 -21.08 11.97 -13.75
C ALA A 196 -22.41 11.75 -13.04
N ALA A 197 -23.41 11.33 -13.82
CA ALA A 197 -24.82 11.16 -13.48
C ALA A 197 -25.09 10.25 -12.24
N PRO A 198 -26.29 10.31 -11.63
CA PRO A 198 -26.55 9.69 -10.33
C PRO A 198 -26.80 8.19 -10.48
N ARG A 199 -25.82 7.33 -10.15
CA ARG A 199 -26.03 5.88 -9.94
C ARG A 199 -25.10 5.28 -8.86
N ARG A 200 -25.70 4.93 -7.70
CA ARG A 200 -25.32 3.88 -6.71
C ARG A 200 -24.15 4.16 -5.71
N PRO A 201 -24.07 3.42 -4.56
CA PRO A 201 -23.52 3.87 -3.27
C PRO A 201 -21.99 3.73 -3.20
N ARG A 202 -21.28 4.43 -4.08
CA ARG A 202 -19.83 4.33 -4.27
C ARG A 202 -18.97 5.04 -3.21
N TRP A 203 -19.59 5.58 -2.16
CA TRP A 203 -18.92 6.53 -1.27
C TRP A 203 -18.44 5.91 0.05
N TRP A 204 -19.11 4.89 0.60
CA TRP A 204 -18.79 4.40 1.95
C TRP A 204 -17.41 3.77 2.09
N TYR A 205 -16.90 3.11 1.04
CA TYR A 205 -15.55 2.52 1.05
C TYR A 205 -14.45 3.55 0.85
N GLN A 206 -14.75 4.75 0.36
CA GLN A 206 -13.78 5.85 0.28
C GLN A 206 -13.69 6.63 1.60
N LEU A 207 -14.65 6.44 2.50
CA LEU A 207 -14.66 7.03 3.83
C LEU A 207 -13.72 6.27 4.77
N VAL A 208 -13.37 6.92 5.87
CA VAL A 208 -12.81 6.23 7.04
C VAL A 208 -13.79 5.13 7.48
N PRO A 209 -13.36 3.86 7.61
CA PRO A 209 -14.28 2.79 7.98
C PRO A 209 -14.80 2.98 9.41
N PRO A 210 -16.03 2.54 9.73
CA PRO A 210 -16.66 2.79 11.02
C PRO A 210 -15.95 2.13 12.20
N TRP A 211 -15.09 1.14 11.94
CA TRP A 211 -14.25 0.46 12.93
C TRP A 211 -12.84 1.06 13.06
N HIS A 212 -12.56 2.15 12.37
CA HIS A 212 -11.35 2.94 12.62
C HIS A 212 -11.54 3.71 13.93
N ASP A 213 -10.55 3.60 14.81
CA ASP A 213 -10.46 4.43 15.99
C ASP A 213 -9.73 5.72 15.59
N GLY A 214 -10.44 6.85 15.58
CA GLY A 214 -9.90 8.14 15.16
C GLY A 214 -8.79 8.67 16.07
N ASP A 215 -8.70 8.17 17.31
CA ASP A 215 -7.62 8.49 18.25
C ASP A 215 -6.45 7.50 18.13
N ARG A 216 -6.57 6.48 17.27
CA ARG A 216 -5.53 5.48 17.06
C ARG A 216 -4.26 6.14 16.55
N ARG A 217 -3.16 5.79 17.21
CA ARG A 217 -1.80 6.06 16.73
C ARG A 217 -1.18 4.79 16.16
N LEU A 218 -0.34 4.98 15.14
CA LEU A 218 0.50 3.88 14.65
C LEU A 218 1.66 3.64 15.62
N GLU A 219 2.04 2.38 15.78
CA GLU A 219 3.25 2.04 16.54
C GLU A 219 4.47 2.69 15.86
N GLY A 220 5.35 3.29 16.65
CA GLY A 220 6.52 3.99 16.12
C GLY A 220 6.23 5.33 15.43
N SER A 221 4.97 5.79 15.42
CA SER A 221 4.53 7.05 14.80
C SER A 221 5.47 8.22 15.06
N ASN A 222 5.81 8.93 13.98
CA ASN A 222 6.69 10.09 13.99
C ASN A 222 5.95 11.37 14.36
N TYR A 223 4.61 11.36 14.33
CA TYR A 223 3.80 12.51 14.71
C TYR A 223 3.84 12.77 16.21
N ARG A 224 3.95 14.04 16.59
CA ARG A 224 3.86 14.46 18.00
C ARG A 224 2.85 15.61 18.08
N PRO A 225 1.65 15.36 18.62
CA PRO A 225 0.70 16.45 18.83
C PRO A 225 1.33 17.48 19.78
N THR A 226 1.26 18.75 19.40
CA THR A 226 1.74 19.89 20.20
C THR A 226 0.76 20.28 21.27
#